data_AF-A0A7X6BIT6-F1
#
_entry.id   AF-A0A7X6BIT6-F1
#
_cell.length_a   1.000
_cell.length_b   1.000
_cell.length_c   1.000
_cell.angle_alpha   90.00
_cell.angle_beta   90.00
_cell.angle_gamma   90.00
#
_symmetry.space_group_name_H-M   'P 1'
#
loop_
_entity.id
_entity.type
_entity.pdbx_description
1 polymer ?
#
loop_
_entity_poly.entity_id
_entity_poly.type
_entity_poly.pdbx_seq_one_letter_code
_entity_poly.pdbx_strand_id
1 'polypeptide(L)'
;MSKGSILTISLKPHLADFCRHEMRQDKEGNIILSRKSDIGKHIYSMVMTSDMPVKGLPCTDPVSFIIPVTGANQYIIKYRFIYVSRWGEEKIQDYIEAEFNLRMRLLFEAGYRKKFSQKEIVESILQAYNIKNTALNYEAVKKSDYRMNRKNRKIIFEDLQKSVM
;
A
#
# COMPACT_ATOMS: atom_id res chain seq x y z
N MET A 1 -2.55 22.81 -16.87
CA MET A 1 -2.49 21.34 -16.67
C MET A 1 -3.90 20.81 -16.79
N SER A 2 -4.19 19.94 -17.76
CA SER A 2 -5.50 19.28 -17.82
C SER A 2 -5.69 18.48 -16.53
N LYS A 3 -6.73 18.82 -15.76
CA LYS A 3 -7.09 18.11 -14.53
C LYS A 3 -7.20 16.62 -14.85
N GLY A 4 -6.36 15.79 -14.24
CA GLY A 4 -6.47 14.34 -14.34
C GLY A 4 -7.79 13.87 -13.74
N SER A 5 -8.23 12.66 -14.09
CA SER A 5 -9.41 12.09 -13.44
C SER A 5 -9.04 11.58 -12.05
N ILE A 6 -9.95 11.78 -11.10
CA ILE A 6 -9.79 11.31 -9.73
C ILE A 6 -10.47 9.95 -9.61
N LEU A 7 -9.72 8.97 -9.13
CA LEU A 7 -10.20 7.66 -8.74
C LEU A 7 -10.19 7.60 -7.22
N THR A 8 -11.34 7.33 -6.60
CA THR A 8 -11.44 7.15 -5.15
C THR A 8 -11.70 5.67 -4.84
N ILE A 9 -10.90 5.10 -3.95
CA ILE A 9 -11.03 3.72 -3.47
C ILE A 9 -10.99 3.67 -1.94
N SER A 10 -11.58 2.63 -1.37
CA SER A 10 -11.48 2.33 0.07
C SER A 10 -10.12 1.71 0.38
N LEU A 11 -9.38 2.27 1.33
CA LEU A 11 -8.08 1.71 1.71
C LEU A 11 -7.80 1.97 3.20
N LYS A 12 -7.33 0.93 3.91
CA LYS A 12 -6.96 1.04 5.32
C LYS A 12 -5.95 2.19 5.53
N PRO A 13 -6.05 2.97 6.63
CA PRO A 13 -5.22 4.17 6.82
C PRO A 13 -3.71 3.97 6.67
N HIS A 14 -3.14 2.90 7.25
CA HIS A 14 -1.71 2.61 7.13
C HIS A 14 -1.27 2.27 5.69
N LEU A 15 -2.13 1.64 4.90
CA LEU A 15 -1.85 1.35 3.48
C LEU A 15 -1.97 2.62 2.62
N ALA A 16 -2.86 3.53 3.00
CA ALA A 16 -2.97 4.85 2.38
C ALA A 16 -1.69 5.66 2.60
N ASP A 17 -1.19 5.72 3.83
CA ASP A 17 0.07 6.40 4.16
C ASP A 17 1.27 5.74 3.45
N PHE A 18 1.29 4.41 3.36
CA PHE A 18 2.28 3.69 2.57
C PHE A 18 2.25 4.12 1.10
N CYS A 19 1.06 4.21 0.48
CA CYS A 19 0.92 4.69 -0.89
C CYS A 19 1.36 6.15 -1.06
N ARG A 20 1.10 7.02 -0.07
CA ARG A 20 1.55 8.42 -0.07
C ARG A 20 3.06 8.55 0.04
N HIS A 21 3.73 7.63 0.72
CA HIS A 21 5.19 7.58 0.79
C HIS A 21 5.80 7.07 -0.52
N GLU A 22 5.26 6.00 -1.10
CA GLU A 22 5.81 5.39 -2.32
C GLU A 22 5.52 6.20 -3.60
N MET A 23 4.55 7.12 -3.57
CA MET A 23 4.13 7.93 -4.72
C MET A 23 4.12 9.43 -4.39
N ARG A 24 4.07 10.27 -5.44
CA ARG A 24 4.01 11.72 -5.25
C ARG A 24 2.60 12.14 -4.85
N GLN A 25 2.51 13.17 -4.02
CA GLN A 25 1.25 13.84 -3.70
C GLN A 25 1.12 15.17 -4.44
N ASP A 26 -0.11 15.56 -4.73
CA ASP A 26 -0.43 16.94 -5.12
C ASP A 26 -0.58 17.83 -3.88
N LYS A 27 -0.67 19.14 -4.07
CA LYS A 27 -0.88 20.17 -3.04
C LYS A 27 -2.15 19.94 -2.20
N GLU A 28 -3.14 19.24 -2.76
CA GLU A 28 -4.39 18.87 -2.08
C GLU A 28 -4.30 17.54 -1.30
N GLY A 29 -3.13 16.88 -1.30
CA GLY A 29 -2.92 15.60 -0.61
C GLY A 29 -3.37 14.37 -1.38
N ASN A 30 -3.90 14.55 -2.60
CA ASN A 30 -4.24 13.48 -3.53
C ASN A 30 -2.98 12.74 -4.01
N ILE A 31 -3.06 11.42 -4.14
CA ILE A 31 -1.92 10.59 -4.57
C ILE A 31 -1.86 10.60 -6.11
N ILE A 32 -0.75 11.03 -6.70
CA ILE A 32 -0.57 11.00 -8.15
C ILE A 32 -0.22 9.56 -8.55
N LEU A 33 -1.12 8.91 -9.28
CA LEU A 33 -0.96 7.52 -9.71
C LEU A 33 0.16 7.42 -10.75
N SER A 34 1.32 6.98 -10.30
CA SER A 34 2.51 6.82 -11.14
C SER A 34 2.68 5.37 -11.56
N ARG A 35 2.67 5.10 -12.87
CA ARG A 35 2.98 3.77 -13.42
C ARG A 35 4.46 3.38 -13.30
N LYS A 36 5.29 4.19 -12.64
CA LYS A 36 6.70 3.86 -12.35
C LYS A 36 6.84 2.93 -11.16
N SER A 37 5.95 3.02 -10.17
CA SER A 37 5.92 2.10 -9.02
C SER A 37 5.08 0.87 -9.35
N ASP A 38 5.41 -0.28 -8.75
CA ASP A 38 4.65 -1.51 -9.00
C ASP A 38 3.23 -1.43 -8.40
N ILE A 39 3.09 -0.76 -7.26
CA ILE A 39 1.78 -0.36 -6.70
C ILE A 39 0.95 0.44 -7.71
N GLY A 40 1.55 1.45 -8.33
CA GLY A 40 0.85 2.28 -9.30
C GLY A 40 0.48 1.51 -10.56
N LYS A 41 1.34 0.60 -11.05
CA LYS A 41 1.00 -0.30 -12.17
C LYS A 41 -0.17 -1.21 -11.83
N HIS A 42 -0.19 -1.79 -10.63
CA HIS A 42 -1.25 -2.68 -10.18
C HIS A 42 -2.59 -1.97 -10.06
N ILE A 43 -2.64 -0.82 -9.37
CA ILE A 43 -3.85 -0.01 -9.27
C ILE A 43 -4.35 0.39 -10.67
N TYR A 44 -3.44 0.86 -11.54
CA TYR A 44 -3.79 1.25 -12.91
C TYR A 44 -4.39 0.08 -13.71
N SER A 45 -3.93 -1.15 -13.50
CA SER A 45 -4.44 -2.34 -14.20
C SER A 45 -5.87 -2.73 -13.82
N MET A 46 -6.35 -2.26 -12.66
CA MET A 46 -7.71 -2.52 -12.16
C MET A 46 -8.70 -1.42 -12.53
N VAL A 47 -8.22 -0.35 -13.18
CA VAL A 47 -9.05 0.77 -13.60
C VAL A 47 -9.93 0.37 -14.77
N MET A 48 -11.23 0.58 -14.60
CA MET A 48 -12.25 0.34 -15.61
C MET A 48 -12.86 1.65 -16.10
N THR A 49 -13.53 1.59 -17.25
CA THR A 49 -14.15 2.75 -17.88
C THR A 49 -15.59 2.44 -18.23
N SER A 50 -16.48 3.42 -18.05
CA SER A 50 -17.89 3.34 -18.39
C SER A 50 -18.32 4.58 -19.19
N ASP A 51 -19.20 4.39 -20.15
CA ASP A 51 -19.82 5.50 -20.89
C ASP A 51 -20.95 6.17 -20.08
N MET A 52 -21.45 5.50 -19.03
CA MET A 52 -22.46 6.02 -18.09
C MET A 52 -21.87 6.26 -16.69
N PRO A 53 -22.42 7.22 -15.91
CA PRO A 53 -22.01 7.41 -14.52
C PRO A 53 -22.19 6.13 -13.71
N VAL A 54 -21.13 5.68 -13.05
CA VAL A 54 -21.15 4.49 -12.18
C VAL A 54 -21.43 4.94 -10.75
N LYS A 55 -22.39 4.30 -10.08
CA LYS A 55 -22.57 4.52 -8.64
C LYS A 55 -21.30 4.08 -7.92
N GLY A 56 -20.68 5.01 -7.19
CA GLY A 56 -19.51 4.72 -6.37
C GLY A 56 -19.81 3.62 -5.35
N LEU A 57 -18.80 2.79 -5.08
CA LEU A 57 -18.88 1.80 -4.02
C LEU A 57 -18.94 2.50 -2.64
N PRO A 58 -19.61 1.89 -1.64
CA PRO A 58 -19.54 2.38 -0.27
C PRO A 58 -18.09 2.40 0.19
N CYS A 59 -17.58 3.58 0.53
CA CYS A 59 -16.16 3.79 0.80
C CYS A 59 -15.93 4.06 2.29
N THR A 60 -15.32 3.10 2.98
CA THR A 60 -14.73 3.30 4.32
C THR A 60 -13.29 3.79 4.14
N ASP A 61 -12.93 4.93 4.74
CA ASP A 61 -11.60 5.56 4.57
C ASP A 61 -11.21 5.83 3.09
N PRO A 62 -11.81 6.84 2.44
CA PRO A 62 -11.57 7.13 1.03
C PRO A 62 -10.16 7.66 0.76
N VAL A 63 -9.51 7.08 -0.26
CA VAL A 63 -8.21 7.54 -0.78
C VAL A 63 -8.35 7.92 -2.25
N SER A 64 -7.95 9.15 -2.56
CA SER A 64 -8.03 9.73 -3.90
C SER A 64 -6.71 9.61 -4.66
N PHE A 65 -6.79 8.98 -5.82
CA PHE A 65 -5.71 8.82 -6.78
C PHE A 65 -5.97 9.67 -8.02
N ILE A 66 -5.04 10.54 -8.38
CA ILE A 66 -5.08 11.30 -9.64
C ILE A 66 -4.46 10.43 -10.72
N ILE A 67 -5.26 10.09 -11.74
CA ILE A 67 -4.76 9.44 -12.94
C ILE A 67 -4.21 10.51 -13.88
N PRO A 68 -2.89 10.56 -14.12
CA PRO A 68 -2.30 11.57 -14.99
C PRO A 68 -2.75 11.36 -16.44
N VAL A 69 -3.03 12.47 -17.12
CA VAL A 69 -3.32 12.48 -18.55
C VAL A 69 -2.04 12.25 -19.34
N THR A 70 -2.08 11.27 -20.22
CA THR A 70 -0.99 10.86 -21.12
C THR A 70 -1.55 10.70 -22.53
N GLY A 71 -0.70 10.67 -23.55
CA GLY A 71 -1.14 10.46 -24.93
C GLY A 71 -1.95 9.16 -25.12
N ALA A 72 -1.68 8.13 -24.32
CA ALA A 72 -2.35 6.83 -24.40
C ALA A 72 -3.76 6.82 -23.77
N ASN A 73 -4.05 7.65 -22.78
CA ASN A 73 -5.30 7.62 -22.02
C ASN A 73 -6.14 8.90 -22.13
N GLN A 74 -5.66 9.92 -22.84
CA GLN A 74 -6.33 11.23 -22.96
C GLN A 74 -7.79 11.13 -23.44
N TYR A 75 -8.07 10.28 -24.43
CA TYR A 75 -9.43 10.12 -24.97
C TYR A 75 -10.35 9.44 -23.95
N ILE A 76 -9.84 8.41 -23.28
CA ILE A 76 -10.58 7.68 -22.25
C ILE A 76 -10.92 8.60 -21.07
N ILE A 77 -9.92 9.32 -20.54
CA ILE A 77 -10.09 10.22 -19.40
C ILE A 77 -11.08 11.35 -19.72
N LYS A 78 -11.05 11.87 -20.95
CA LYS A 78 -11.89 13.01 -21.35
C LYS A 78 -13.36 12.65 -21.56
N TYR A 79 -13.64 11.45 -22.06
CA TYR A 79 -14.99 11.09 -22.53
C TYR A 79 -15.66 9.97 -21.72
N ARG A 80 -14.94 9.30 -20.82
CA ARG A 80 -15.48 8.18 -20.03
C ARG A 80 -15.37 8.41 -18.54
N PHE A 81 -16.30 7.81 -17.81
CA PHE A 81 -16.25 7.70 -16.36
C PHE A 81 -15.30 6.59 -15.96
N ILE A 82 -14.43 6.88 -14.98
CA ILE A 82 -13.45 5.94 -14.49
C ILE A 82 -13.91 5.39 -13.15
N TYR A 83 -13.77 4.08 -12.96
CA TYR A 83 -14.13 3.42 -11.71
C TYR A 83 -13.27 2.16 -11.49
N VAL A 84 -13.36 1.60 -10.29
CA VAL A 84 -12.83 0.28 -9.97
C VAL A 84 -13.99 -0.58 -9.49
N SER A 85 -14.04 -1.84 -9.93
CA SER A 85 -15.04 -2.80 -9.46
C SER A 85 -14.74 -3.25 -8.02
N ARG A 86 -15.74 -3.79 -7.31
CA ARG A 86 -15.53 -4.34 -5.95
C ARG A 86 -14.38 -5.36 -5.90
N TRP A 87 -14.31 -6.23 -6.90
CA TRP A 87 -13.24 -7.20 -7.05
C TRP A 87 -11.87 -6.56 -7.33
N GLY A 88 -11.86 -5.46 -8.07
CA GLY A 88 -10.66 -4.66 -8.28
C GLY A 88 -10.17 -4.01 -6.98
N GLU A 89 -11.06 -3.49 -6.14
CA GLU A 89 -10.69 -2.93 -4.83
C GLU A 89 -10.07 -3.98 -3.91
N GLU A 90 -10.65 -5.17 -3.82
CA GLU A 90 -10.10 -6.29 -3.02
C GLU A 90 -8.69 -6.66 -3.50
N LYS A 91 -8.49 -6.81 -4.82
CA LYS A 91 -7.18 -7.08 -5.41
C LYS A 91 -6.16 -5.98 -5.15
N ILE A 92 -6.58 -4.71 -5.19
CA ILE A 92 -5.70 -3.58 -4.87
C ILE A 92 -5.28 -3.67 -3.40
N GLN A 93 -6.24 -3.89 -2.51
CA GLN A 93 -5.98 -3.97 -1.08
C GLN A 93 -5.02 -5.12 -0.73
N ASP A 94 -5.26 -6.32 -1.28
CA ASP A 94 -4.43 -7.50 -1.06
C ASP A 94 -2.98 -7.28 -1.53
N TYR A 95 -2.83 -6.67 -2.71
CA TYR A 95 -1.50 -6.40 -3.27
C TYR A 95 -0.74 -5.35 -2.44
N ILE A 96 -1.39 -4.25 -2.07
CA ILE A 96 -0.74 -3.21 -1.26
C ILE A 96 -0.38 -3.77 0.12
N GLU A 97 -1.26 -4.59 0.73
CA GLU A 97 -0.98 -5.24 2.01
C GLU A 97 0.21 -6.22 1.89
N ALA A 98 0.29 -6.99 0.81
CA ALA A 98 1.43 -7.89 0.56
C ALA A 98 2.74 -7.11 0.41
N GLU A 99 2.75 -6.05 -0.39
CA GLU A 99 3.93 -5.21 -0.64
C GLU A 99 4.38 -4.48 0.63
N PHE A 100 3.42 -3.94 1.41
CA PHE A 100 3.70 -3.35 2.72
C PHE A 100 4.36 -4.37 3.66
N ASN A 101 3.78 -5.57 3.77
CA ASN A 101 4.32 -6.62 4.64
C ASN A 101 5.74 -7.06 4.21
N LEU A 102 6.00 -7.16 2.90
CA LEU A 102 7.32 -7.47 2.37
C LEU A 102 8.32 -6.36 2.73
N ARG A 103 7.94 -5.09 2.52
CA ARG A 103 8.80 -3.94 2.84
C ARG A 103 9.12 -3.87 4.33
N MET A 104 8.12 -4.07 5.20
CA MET A 104 8.34 -4.13 6.65
C MET A 104 9.32 -5.23 7.02
N ARG A 105 9.16 -6.44 6.45
CA ARG A 105 10.08 -7.56 6.70
C ARG A 105 11.53 -7.19 6.39
N LEU A 106 11.78 -6.59 5.22
CA LEU A 106 13.11 -6.19 4.79
C LEU A 106 13.72 -5.12 5.72
N LEU A 107 12.92 -4.16 6.16
CA LEU A 107 13.36 -3.11 7.09
C LEU A 107 13.70 -3.67 8.47
N PHE A 108 12.87 -4.57 9.01
CA PHE A 108 13.16 -5.25 10.27
C PHE A 108 14.43 -6.10 10.19
N GLU A 109 14.57 -6.90 9.13
CA GLU A 109 15.76 -7.71 8.93
C GLU A 109 17.02 -6.86 8.82
N ALA A 110 16.98 -5.77 8.06
CA ALA A 110 18.10 -4.83 7.95
C ALA A 110 18.41 -4.14 9.29
N GLY A 111 17.38 -3.79 10.06
CA GLY A 111 17.52 -3.19 11.39
C GLY A 111 18.18 -4.14 12.39
N TYR A 112 17.73 -5.39 12.45
CA TYR A 112 18.30 -6.41 13.32
C TYR A 112 19.73 -6.78 12.94
N ARG A 113 20.06 -6.86 11.64
CA ARG A 113 21.45 -7.05 11.18
C ARG A 113 22.38 -5.95 11.67
N LYS A 114 21.86 -4.72 11.84
CA LYS A 114 22.58 -3.57 12.39
C LYS A 114 22.51 -3.46 13.91
N LYS A 115 21.93 -4.46 14.61
CA LYS A 115 21.76 -4.53 16.07
C LYS A 115 20.86 -3.43 16.68
N PHE A 116 19.98 -2.82 15.89
CA PHE A 116 18.96 -1.93 16.44
C PHE A 116 17.90 -2.71 17.22
N SER A 117 17.36 -2.09 18.26
CA SER A 117 16.22 -2.63 19.00
C SER A 117 14.94 -2.56 18.16
N GLN A 118 13.98 -3.46 18.45
CA GLN A 118 12.68 -3.45 17.78
C GLN A 118 11.99 -2.08 17.90
N LYS A 119 12.13 -1.41 19.06
CA LYS A 119 11.54 -0.10 19.32
C LYS A 119 12.12 0.96 18.37
N GLU A 120 13.43 1.03 18.24
CA GLU A 120 14.11 1.99 17.35
C GLU A 120 13.72 1.76 15.88
N ILE A 121 13.63 0.50 15.46
CA ILE A 121 13.21 0.15 14.09
C ILE A 121 11.77 0.63 13.83
N VAL A 122 10.84 0.33 14.75
CA VAL A 122 9.43 0.73 14.62
C VAL A 122 9.29 2.25 14.60
N GLU A 123 9.94 2.96 15.52
CA GLU A 123 9.89 4.43 15.59
C GLU A 123 10.46 5.06 14.31
N SER A 124 11.58 4.54 13.81
CA SER A 124 12.19 5.01 12.55
C SER A 124 11.27 4.79 11.35
N ILE A 125 10.58 3.65 11.28
CA ILE A 125 9.62 3.35 10.22
C ILE A 125 8.43 4.32 10.30
N LEU A 126 7.82 4.48 11.48
CA LEU A 126 6.67 5.37 11.64
C LEU A 126 7.01 6.81 11.25
N GLN A 127 8.20 7.28 11.64
CA GLN A 127 8.70 8.59 11.26
C GLN A 127 8.93 8.70 9.73
N ALA A 128 9.59 7.72 9.12
CA ALA A 128 9.92 7.74 7.70
C ALA A 128 8.67 7.75 6.80
N TYR A 129 7.66 6.96 7.13
CA TYR A 129 6.43 6.89 6.35
C TYR A 129 5.44 8.03 6.65
N ASN A 130 5.80 8.97 7.54
CA ASN A 130 4.92 10.02 8.04
C ASN A 130 3.55 9.48 8.50
N ILE A 131 3.54 8.21 8.94
CA ILE A 131 2.36 7.55 9.47
C ILE A 131 2.14 8.19 10.83
N LYS A 132 1.00 8.88 11.02
CA LYS A 132 0.67 9.40 12.36
C LYS A 132 0.85 8.26 13.36
N ASN A 133 1.57 8.54 14.45
CA ASN A 133 1.88 7.58 15.51
C ASN A 133 0.61 7.24 16.31
N THR A 134 -0.34 6.62 15.63
CA THR A 134 -1.60 6.13 16.15
C THR A 134 -1.37 4.68 16.55
N ALA A 135 -1.90 4.27 17.71
CA ALA A 135 -1.72 2.92 18.26
C ALA A 135 -2.02 1.79 17.24
N LEU A 136 -2.97 2.02 16.34
CA LEU A 136 -3.35 1.08 15.27
C LEU A 136 -2.20 0.80 14.27
N ASN A 137 -1.40 1.82 13.96
CA ASN A 137 -0.29 1.73 13.00
C ASN A 137 0.94 1.10 13.64
N TYR A 138 1.22 1.44 14.92
CA TYR A 138 2.25 0.79 15.73
C TYR A 138 1.99 -0.72 15.86
N GLU A 139 0.75 -1.12 16.13
CA GLU A 139 0.36 -2.52 16.19
C GLU A 139 0.46 -3.23 14.84
N ALA A 140 0.08 -2.58 13.72
CA ALA A 140 0.15 -3.19 12.40
C ALA A 140 1.60 -3.54 12.01
N VAL A 141 2.53 -2.60 12.25
CA VAL A 141 3.97 -2.79 12.01
C VAL A 141 4.52 -3.87 12.95
N LYS A 142 4.16 -3.85 14.24
CA LYS A 142 4.58 -4.87 15.21
C LYS A 142 3.99 -6.27 14.93
N LYS A 143 2.77 -6.37 14.41
CA LYS A 143 2.15 -7.63 13.97
C LYS A 143 2.89 -8.24 12.77
N SER A 144 3.50 -7.42 11.91
CA SER A 144 4.35 -7.92 10.82
C SER A 144 5.60 -8.62 11.39
N ASP A 145 6.29 -7.97 12.34
CA ASP A 145 7.45 -8.56 13.02
C ASP A 145 7.08 -9.79 13.86
N TYR A 146 5.97 -9.76 14.59
CA TYR A 146 5.47 -10.93 15.33
C TYR A 146 5.22 -12.14 14.41
N ARG A 147 4.61 -11.92 13.24
CA ARG A 147 4.38 -12.98 12.24
C ARG A 147 5.69 -13.53 11.69
N MET A 148 6.68 -12.68 11.46
CA MET A 148 8.03 -13.10 11.04
C MET A 148 8.72 -13.94 12.14
N ASN A 149 8.76 -13.43 13.36
CA ASN A 149 9.39 -14.11 14.49
C ASN A 149 8.71 -15.44 14.84
N ARG A 150 7.39 -15.58 14.64
CA ARG A 150 6.69 -16.86 14.78
C ARG A 150 7.16 -17.88 13.72
N LYS A 151 7.34 -17.46 12.46
CA LYS A 151 7.87 -18.34 11.41
C LYS A 151 9.31 -18.76 11.69
N ASN A 152 10.16 -17.81 12.08
CA ASN A 152 11.56 -18.09 12.42
C ASN A 152 11.67 -19.05 13.61
N ARG A 153 10.88 -18.87 14.67
CA ARG A 153 10.84 -19.81 15.80
C ARG A 153 10.44 -21.23 15.38
N LYS A 154 9.50 -21.36 14.42
CA LYS A 154 9.11 -22.67 13.88
C LYS A 154 10.25 -23.33 13.12
N ILE A 155 10.95 -22.58 12.28
CA ILE A 155 12.12 -23.07 11.51
C ILE A 155 13.25 -23.48 12.46
N ILE A 156 13.58 -22.64 13.44
CA ILE A 156 14.61 -22.95 14.44
C ILE A 156 14.26 -24.22 15.21
N PHE A 157 13.00 -24.37 15.61
CA PHE A 157 12.55 -25.58 16.30
C PHE A 157 12.62 -26.83 15.42
N GLU A 158 12.24 -26.73 14.14
CA GLU A 158 12.37 -27.81 13.16
C GLU A 158 13.84 -28.21 12.93
N ASP A 159 14.76 -27.24 12.86
CA ASP A 159 16.20 -27.51 12.73
C ASP A 159 16.80 -28.12 14.01
N LEU A 160 16.37 -27.66 15.19
CA LEU A 160 16.75 -28.27 16.47
C LEU A 160 16.26 -29.72 16.57
N GLN A 161 15.02 -30.00 16.15
CA GLN A 161 14.50 -31.37 16.10
C GLN A 161 15.33 -32.27 15.17
N LYS A 162 15.71 -31.78 13.98
CA LYS A 162 16.58 -32.52 13.06
C LYS A 162 17.99 -32.75 13.59
N SER A 163 18.46 -31.89 14.49
CA SER A 163 19.81 -32.00 15.07
C SER A 163 19.86 -32.95 16.28
N VAL A 164 18.70 -33.33 16.81
CA VAL A 164 18.55 -34.23 17.97
C VAL A 164 18.03 -35.62 17.55
N MET A 165 17.56 -35.77 16.31
CA MET A 165 17.17 -37.04 15.67
C MET A 165 18.31 -37.62 14.85
#